data_AF-A0A0M3RT46-F1
#
_entry.id   AF-A0A0M3RT46-F1
#
_cell.length_a   1.000
_cell.length_b   1.000
_cell.length_c   1.000
_cell.angle_alpha   90.00
_cell.angle_beta   90.00
_cell.angle_gamma   90.00
#
_symmetry.space_group_name_H-M   'P 1'
#
loop_
_entity.id
_entity.type
_entity.pdbx_description
1 polymer ?
#
loop_
_entity_poly.entity_id
_entity_poly.type
_entity_poly.pdbx_seq_one_letter_code
_entity_poly.pdbx_strand_id
1 'polypeptide(L)'
;MTLFDIIAQSIKKDPSKPENNAVIHRRLRLENLMVLTAQGTSFIHSGQEYARTKQFRDPAYRYPVSEDKVPNKAHLLVDEKGNPFDYPYFIHDSYDFSDAINHFDCTKATDTKSFPENTKTRAFAKGLIALRKTTDAFNFKSKADVDARVTLLTVPGTNNVTQEDLVLRY
;
A
#
# COMPACT_ATOMS: atom_id res chain seq x y z
N MET A 1 0.59 -10.74 0.33
CA MET A 1 1.35 -9.63 0.97
C MET A 1 0.42 -8.48 1.27
N THR A 2 0.79 -7.57 2.19
CA THR A 2 0.03 -6.33 2.41
C THR A 2 0.35 -5.29 1.33
N LEU A 3 -0.47 -4.23 1.22
CA LEU A 3 -0.21 -3.12 0.29
C LEU A 3 1.12 -2.40 0.59
N PHE A 4 1.45 -2.19 1.86
CA PHE A 4 2.71 -1.56 2.24
C PHE A 4 3.92 -2.41 1.80
N ASP A 5 3.87 -3.71 2.09
CA ASP A 5 4.97 -4.63 1.79
C ASP A 5 5.18 -4.79 0.28
N ILE A 6 4.10 -4.90 -0.50
CA ILE A 6 4.22 -5.05 -1.95
C ILE A 6 4.70 -3.77 -2.63
N ILE A 7 4.34 -2.58 -2.13
CA ILE A 7 4.90 -1.32 -2.60
C ILE A 7 6.41 -1.28 -2.32
N ALA A 8 6.83 -1.63 -1.10
CA ALA A 8 8.24 -1.66 -0.72
C ALA A 8 9.06 -2.63 -1.61
N GLN A 9 8.52 -3.83 -1.86
CA GLN A 9 9.10 -4.81 -2.78
C GLN A 9 9.22 -4.25 -4.20
N SER A 10 8.15 -3.66 -4.73
CA SER A 10 8.06 -3.25 -6.13
C SER A 10 9.02 -2.10 -6.45
N ILE A 11 9.20 -1.17 -5.51
CA ILE A 11 10.12 -0.05 -5.69
C ILE A 11 11.51 -0.32 -5.13
N LYS A 12 11.75 -1.53 -4.60
CA LYS A 12 13.02 -1.99 -4.03
C LYS A 12 13.61 -0.99 -3.02
N LYS A 13 12.78 -0.50 -2.10
CA LYS A 13 13.18 0.44 -1.05
C LYS A 13 12.91 -0.11 0.34
N ASP A 14 13.97 -0.24 1.12
CA ASP A 14 13.91 -0.72 2.51
C ASP A 14 13.15 0.28 3.39
N PRO A 15 12.01 -0.11 4.01
CA PRO A 15 11.20 0.77 4.87
C PRO A 15 11.87 1.11 6.21
N SER A 16 12.98 0.47 6.58
CA SER A 16 13.75 0.85 7.77
C SER A 16 14.37 2.25 7.64
N LYS A 17 14.56 2.73 6.41
CA LYS A 17 15.05 4.07 6.11
C LYS A 17 13.89 5.09 6.08
N PRO A 18 13.91 6.16 6.89
CA PRO A 18 12.79 7.10 6.99
C PRO A 18 12.33 7.70 5.65
N GLU A 19 13.26 8.02 4.76
CA GLU A 19 13.00 8.57 3.43
C GLU A 19 12.28 7.57 2.52
N ASN A 20 12.65 6.29 2.61
CA ASN A 20 11.99 5.23 1.86
C ASN A 20 10.58 4.98 2.41
N ASN A 21 10.45 4.94 3.75
CA ASN A 21 9.15 4.78 4.40
C ASN A 21 8.18 5.88 3.96
N ALA A 22 8.62 7.14 3.93
CA ALA A 22 7.81 8.27 3.46
C ALA A 22 7.35 8.10 2.00
N VAL A 23 8.22 7.61 1.11
CA VAL A 23 7.87 7.33 -0.30
C VAL A 23 6.84 6.19 -0.40
N ILE A 24 7.01 5.12 0.37
CA ILE A 24 6.06 4.00 0.40
C ILE A 24 4.68 4.48 0.87
N HIS A 25 4.62 5.24 1.96
CA HIS A 25 3.37 5.84 2.45
C HIS A 25 2.74 6.81 1.44
N ARG A 26 3.53 7.54 0.66
CA ARG A 26 3.01 8.41 -0.42
C ARG A 26 2.36 7.59 -1.53
N ARG A 27 3.01 6.51 -1.97
CA ARG A 27 2.45 5.59 -3.00
C ARG A 27 1.21 4.85 -2.49
N LEU A 28 1.21 4.46 -1.22
CA LEU A 28 0.05 3.82 -0.59
C LEU A 28 -1.14 4.78 -0.53
N ARG A 29 -0.93 6.05 -0.18
CA ARG A 29 -2.00 7.06 -0.23
C ARG A 29 -2.52 7.29 -1.65
N LEU A 30 -1.65 7.23 -2.66
CA LEU A 30 -2.08 7.32 -4.06
C LEU A 30 -2.98 6.14 -4.45
N GLU A 31 -2.63 4.92 -4.06
CA GLU A 31 -3.47 3.74 -4.31
C GLU A 31 -4.82 3.85 -3.58
N ASN A 32 -4.82 4.22 -2.30
CA ASN A 32 -6.07 4.42 -1.55
C ASN A 32 -6.95 5.48 -2.21
N LEU A 33 -6.36 6.55 -2.75
CA LEU A 33 -7.08 7.56 -3.50
C LEU A 33 -7.74 6.95 -4.74
N MET A 34 -6.98 6.24 -5.57
CA MET A 34 -7.50 5.59 -6.78
C MET A 34 -8.66 4.64 -6.46
N VAL A 35 -8.53 3.77 -5.44
CA VAL A 35 -9.57 2.80 -5.07
C VAL A 35 -10.81 3.48 -4.48
N LEU A 36 -10.64 4.52 -3.65
CA LEU A 36 -11.75 5.18 -2.98
C LEU A 36 -12.46 6.22 -3.86
N THR A 37 -11.87 6.63 -4.99
CA THR A 37 -12.52 7.47 -6.00
C THR A 37 -12.95 6.71 -7.27
N ALA A 38 -12.65 5.41 -7.37
CA ALA A 38 -13.12 4.56 -8.46
C ALA A 38 -14.63 4.29 -8.38
N GLN A 39 -15.27 4.01 -9.54
CA GLN A 39 -16.66 3.57 -9.60
C GLN A 39 -16.84 2.17 -8.96
N GLY A 40 -18.09 1.82 -8.61
CA GLY A 40 -18.43 0.52 -8.05
C GLY A 40 -18.20 0.39 -6.55
N THR A 41 -17.90 -0.82 -6.08
CA THR A 41 -17.73 -1.12 -4.66
C THR A 41 -16.26 -1.15 -4.28
N SER A 42 -15.80 -0.15 -3.54
CA SER A 42 -14.45 -0.12 -2.98
C SER A 42 -14.30 -1.14 -1.85
N PHE A 43 -13.15 -1.81 -1.81
CA PHE A 43 -12.77 -2.74 -0.75
C PHE A 43 -11.44 -2.29 -0.13
N ILE A 44 -11.30 -2.39 1.19
CA ILE A 44 -10.08 -2.04 1.92
C ILE A 44 -9.75 -3.20 2.85
N HIS A 45 -8.53 -3.75 2.73
CA HIS A 45 -8.06 -4.78 3.65
C HIS A 45 -7.73 -4.15 5.02
N SER A 46 -8.06 -4.82 6.13
CA SER A 46 -7.80 -4.31 7.47
C SER A 46 -6.32 -3.99 7.69
N GLY A 47 -6.04 -2.72 8.01
CA GLY A 47 -4.72 -2.17 8.21
C GLY A 47 -4.06 -1.59 6.97
N GLN A 48 -4.68 -1.70 5.79
CA GLN A 48 -4.26 -0.96 4.60
C GLN A 48 -4.26 0.55 4.86
N GLU A 49 -5.21 1.04 5.65
CA GLU A 49 -5.37 2.46 5.98
C GLU A 49 -4.20 3.05 6.77
N TYR A 50 -3.43 2.27 7.53
CA TYR A 50 -2.26 2.78 8.27
C TYR A 50 -0.92 2.21 7.79
N ALA A 51 -0.93 1.42 6.72
CA ALA A 51 0.24 0.72 6.19
C ALA A 51 0.70 -0.49 7.03
N ARG A 52 -0.23 -1.42 7.31
CA ARG A 52 0.07 -2.72 7.93
C ARG A 52 1.15 -3.46 7.17
N THR A 53 2.07 -4.08 7.90
CA THR A 53 3.15 -4.92 7.37
C THR A 53 3.07 -6.33 7.97
N LYS A 54 3.58 -7.32 7.22
CA LYS A 54 3.80 -8.70 7.66
C LYS A 54 5.30 -9.06 7.59
N GLN A 55 6.16 -8.08 7.85
CA GLN A 55 7.60 -8.30 7.96
C GLN A 55 7.93 -9.27 9.11
N PHE A 56 8.79 -10.24 8.85
CA PHE A 56 9.22 -11.23 9.81
C PHE A 56 10.37 -10.69 10.66
N ARG A 57 10.04 -10.11 11.81
CA ARG A 57 10.97 -9.38 12.69
C ARG A 57 11.54 -10.22 13.83
N ASP A 58 11.80 -11.51 13.57
CA ASP A 58 12.54 -12.36 14.50
C ASP A 58 14.02 -11.97 14.51
N PRO A 59 14.66 -11.73 15.69
CA PRO A 59 16.07 -11.33 15.77
C PRO A 59 17.06 -12.21 15.00
N ALA A 60 16.81 -13.53 14.89
CA ALA A 60 17.67 -14.45 14.15
C ALA A 60 17.57 -14.28 12.62
N TYR A 61 16.60 -13.50 12.16
CA TYR A 61 16.25 -13.28 10.76
C TYR A 61 16.48 -11.84 10.32
N ARG A 62 17.26 -11.07 11.09
CA ARG A 62 17.67 -9.72 10.70
C ARG A 62 18.41 -9.70 9.35
N TYR A 63 19.13 -10.78 9.04
CA TYR A 63 19.85 -11.01 7.80
C TYR A 63 19.37 -12.30 7.13
N PRO A 64 19.70 -12.53 5.84
CA PRO A 64 19.38 -13.79 5.18
C PRO A 64 19.93 -14.99 5.94
N VAL A 65 19.12 -16.04 6.03
CA VAL A 65 19.45 -17.33 6.64
C VAL A 65 19.67 -18.38 5.56
N SER A 66 20.17 -19.55 5.97
CA SER A 66 20.30 -20.72 5.09
C SER A 66 18.93 -21.19 4.57
N GLU A 67 18.92 -21.86 3.42
CA GLU A 67 17.69 -22.26 2.70
C GLU A 67 16.73 -23.09 3.56
N ASP A 68 17.26 -23.97 4.40
CA ASP A 68 16.51 -24.82 5.35
C ASP A 68 15.81 -24.02 6.47
N LYS A 69 16.20 -22.76 6.66
CA LYS A 69 15.66 -21.87 7.69
C LYS A 69 14.77 -20.78 7.14
N VAL A 70 14.62 -20.63 5.83
CA VAL A 70 13.77 -19.57 5.26
C VAL A 70 12.35 -19.68 5.81
N PRO A 71 11.74 -18.59 6.35
CA PRO A 71 10.39 -18.66 6.86
C PRO A 71 9.40 -19.11 5.78
N ASN A 72 8.46 -19.98 6.13
CA ASN A 72 7.47 -20.49 5.20
C ASN A 72 6.69 -19.33 4.54
N LYS A 73 6.36 -19.44 3.25
CA LYS A 73 5.58 -18.43 2.51
C LYS A 73 6.12 -16.99 2.65
N ALA A 74 7.45 -16.84 2.69
CA ALA A 74 8.11 -15.55 2.74
C ALA A 74 8.74 -15.18 1.39
N HIS A 75 8.76 -13.88 1.09
CA HIS A 75 9.64 -13.31 0.08
C HIS A 75 10.84 -12.64 0.77
N LEU A 76 12.04 -12.86 0.22
CA LEU A 76 13.23 -12.09 0.57
C LEU A 76 13.24 -10.80 -0.28
N LEU A 77 13.09 -9.65 0.37
CA LEU A 77 13.08 -8.33 -0.27
C LEU A 77 14.49 -7.73 -0.30
N VAL A 78 14.84 -7.16 -1.46
CA VAL A 78 16.14 -6.53 -1.73
C VAL A 78 15.97 -5.12 -2.29
N ASP A 79 17.01 -4.30 -2.12
CA ASP A 79 17.09 -2.97 -2.70
C ASP A 79 17.46 -2.99 -4.19
N GLU A 80 17.53 -1.81 -4.81
CA GLU A 80 17.90 -1.66 -6.23
C GLU A 80 19.26 -2.28 -6.58
N LYS A 81 20.17 -2.38 -5.60
CA LYS A 81 21.51 -2.97 -5.76
C LYS A 81 21.52 -4.47 -5.45
N GLY A 82 20.39 -5.04 -5.06
CA GLY A 82 20.28 -6.45 -4.67
C GLY A 82 20.65 -6.71 -3.21
N ASN A 83 20.86 -5.68 -2.38
CA ASN A 83 21.15 -5.88 -0.96
C ASN A 83 19.85 -6.21 -0.21
N PRO A 84 19.82 -7.21 0.69
CA PRO A 84 18.66 -7.49 1.53
C PRO A 84 18.25 -6.27 2.38
N PHE A 85 16.95 -6.10 2.58
CA PHE A 85 16.43 -5.15 3.58
C PHE A 85 16.83 -5.56 5.01
N ASP A 86 16.79 -4.62 5.96
CA ASP A 86 16.81 -4.95 7.39
C ASP A 86 15.56 -5.80 7.71
N TYR A 87 15.77 -7.03 8.20
CA TYR A 87 14.74 -8.08 8.27
C TYR A 87 14.09 -8.34 6.91
N PRO A 88 14.79 -9.05 5.99
CA PRO A 88 14.42 -9.07 4.58
C PRO A 88 13.22 -9.98 4.27
N TYR A 89 12.76 -10.80 5.20
CA TYR A 89 11.68 -11.75 4.98
C TYR A 89 10.31 -11.11 5.27
N PHE A 90 9.42 -11.16 4.27
CA PHE A 90 8.04 -10.67 4.39
C PHE A 90 7.05 -11.78 4.06
N ILE A 91 6.10 -12.02 4.96
CA ILE A 91 5.15 -13.13 4.83
C ILE A 91 4.05 -12.76 3.83
N HIS A 92 3.96 -13.49 2.72
CA HIS A 92 2.99 -13.23 1.68
C HIS A 92 1.67 -13.99 1.87
N ASP A 93 1.71 -15.10 2.59
CA ASP A 93 0.57 -15.94 2.97
C ASP A 93 0.72 -16.34 4.43
N SER A 94 -0.16 -15.80 5.30
CA SER A 94 0.02 -15.82 6.75
C SER A 94 -1.04 -16.63 7.49
N TYR A 95 -1.70 -17.56 6.80
CA TYR A 95 -2.80 -18.36 7.38
C TYR A 95 -2.36 -19.17 8.62
N ASP A 96 -1.11 -19.62 8.65
CA ASP A 96 -0.50 -20.41 9.73
C ASP A 96 0.67 -19.67 10.38
N PHE A 97 0.47 -18.37 10.63
CA PHE A 97 1.46 -17.53 11.31
C PHE A 97 0.89 -16.97 12.62
N SER A 98 1.80 -16.70 13.56
CA SER A 98 1.45 -16.20 14.88
C SER A 98 0.89 -14.77 14.87
N ASP A 99 0.37 -14.35 16.02
CA ASP A 99 -0.10 -12.98 16.24
C ASP A 99 0.98 -11.93 16.00
N ALA A 100 2.26 -12.26 16.20
CA ALA A 100 3.37 -11.35 15.90
C ALA A 100 3.35 -10.88 14.42
N ILE A 101 2.84 -11.71 13.51
CA ILE A 101 2.66 -11.37 12.08
C ILE A 101 1.21 -10.93 11.77
N ASN A 102 0.22 -11.54 12.43
CA ASN A 102 -1.19 -11.36 12.07
C ASN A 102 -1.92 -10.24 12.83
N HIS A 103 -1.34 -9.67 13.89
CA HIS A 103 -2.00 -8.62 14.67
C HIS A 103 -2.30 -7.36 13.84
N PHE A 104 -3.33 -6.66 14.28
CA PHE A 104 -3.57 -5.28 13.90
C PHE A 104 -2.78 -4.38 14.87
N ASP A 105 -1.81 -3.62 14.36
CA ASP A 105 -0.99 -2.73 15.19
C ASP A 105 -1.78 -1.45 15.53
N CYS A 106 -2.52 -1.50 16.64
CA CYS A 106 -3.31 -0.37 17.13
C CYS A 106 -2.42 0.85 17.40
N THR A 107 -1.20 0.66 17.91
CA THR A 107 -0.28 1.76 18.22
C THR A 107 0.09 2.53 16.95
N LYS A 108 0.51 1.83 15.89
CA LYS A 108 0.76 2.48 14.58
C LYS A 108 -0.48 3.14 14.00
N ALA A 109 -1.66 2.55 14.22
CA ALA A 109 -2.91 3.10 13.70
C ALA A 109 -3.39 4.36 14.44
N THR A 110 -3.00 4.58 15.71
CA THR A 110 -3.59 5.64 16.54
C THR A 110 -2.62 6.60 17.20
N ASP A 111 -1.37 6.20 17.46
CA ASP A 111 -0.38 7.06 18.13
C ASP A 111 0.35 7.96 17.13
N THR A 112 -0.15 9.20 16.98
CA THR A 112 0.45 10.20 16.09
C THR A 112 1.84 10.65 16.55
N LYS A 113 2.17 10.57 17.84
CA LYS A 113 3.46 11.02 18.34
C LYS A 113 4.55 10.06 17.91
N SER A 114 4.31 8.76 18.07
CA SER A 114 5.27 7.71 17.71
C SER A 114 5.24 7.35 16.23
N PHE A 115 4.06 7.42 15.58
CA PHE A 115 3.85 6.97 14.21
C PHE A 115 3.13 8.00 13.33
N PRO A 116 3.70 9.21 13.15
CA PRO A 116 3.04 10.30 12.43
C PRO A 116 2.70 9.97 10.98
N GLU A 117 3.53 9.23 10.25
CA GLU A 117 3.23 8.86 8.84
C GLU A 117 2.13 7.79 8.73
N ASN A 118 2.07 6.84 9.66
CA ASN A 118 0.99 5.84 9.71
C ASN A 118 -0.35 6.48 10.05
N THR A 119 -0.41 7.33 11.08
CA THR A 119 -1.66 8.00 11.46
C THR A 119 -2.11 9.03 10.41
N LYS A 120 -1.17 9.70 9.73
CA LYS A 120 -1.46 10.55 8.56
C LYS A 120 -2.06 9.76 7.41
N THR A 121 -1.54 8.56 7.13
CA THR A 121 -2.10 7.66 6.11
C THR A 121 -3.53 7.22 6.47
N ARG A 122 -3.76 6.90 7.75
CA ARG A 122 -5.09 6.55 8.25
C ARG A 122 -6.06 7.71 8.15
N ALA A 123 -5.64 8.91 8.57
CA ALA A 123 -6.44 10.12 8.48
C ALA A 123 -6.78 10.44 7.01
N PHE A 124 -5.84 10.23 6.09
CA PHE A 124 -6.07 10.39 4.66
C PHE A 124 -7.13 9.41 4.13
N ALA A 125 -7.04 8.12 4.47
CA ALA A 125 -8.06 7.12 4.11
C ALA A 125 -9.43 7.47 4.70
N LYS A 126 -9.49 7.92 5.96
CA LYS A 126 -10.72 8.43 6.58
C LYS A 126 -11.32 9.59 5.79
N GLY A 127 -10.49 10.54 5.38
CA GLY A 127 -10.89 11.68 4.56
C GLY A 127 -11.44 11.27 3.19
N LEU A 128 -10.81 10.30 2.53
CA LEU A 128 -11.27 9.76 1.25
C LEU A 128 -12.61 9.03 1.36
N ILE A 129 -12.82 8.25 2.42
CA ILE A 129 -14.11 7.60 2.68
C ILE A 129 -15.20 8.65 2.93
N ALA A 130 -14.89 9.72 3.68
CA ALA A 130 -15.82 10.82 3.88
C ALA A 130 -16.15 11.50 2.55
N LEU A 131 -15.15 11.86 1.73
CA LEU A 131 -15.31 12.43 0.39
C LEU A 131 -16.16 11.53 -0.52
N ARG A 132 -15.91 10.22 -0.54
CA ARG A 132 -16.70 9.27 -1.33
C ARG A 132 -18.18 9.30 -0.94
N LYS A 133 -18.49 9.56 0.33
CA LYS A 133 -19.86 9.57 0.87
C LYS A 133 -20.58 10.90 0.66
N THR A 134 -19.89 11.99 0.31
CA THR A 134 -20.55 13.29 0.10
C THR A 134 -21.25 13.41 -1.25
N THR A 135 -20.98 12.50 -2.18
CA THR A 135 -21.52 12.55 -3.55
C THR A 135 -21.65 11.14 -4.13
N ASP A 136 -22.57 10.97 -5.07
CA ASP A 136 -22.72 9.77 -5.87
C ASP A 136 -21.79 9.73 -7.10
N ALA A 137 -21.05 10.80 -7.38
CA ALA A 137 -20.13 10.91 -8.52
C ALA A 137 -19.08 9.80 -8.58
N PHE A 138 -18.76 9.17 -7.45
CA PHE A 138 -17.81 8.05 -7.36
C PHE A 138 -18.48 6.67 -7.35
N ASN A 139 -19.81 6.60 -7.45
CA ASN A 139 -20.57 5.34 -7.38
C ASN A 139 -21.87 5.41 -8.17
N PHE A 140 -21.79 5.81 -9.45
CA PHE A 140 -22.91 5.77 -10.38
C PHE A 140 -23.47 4.35 -10.49
N LYS A 141 -24.79 4.25 -10.75
CA LYS A 141 -25.53 2.97 -10.68
C LYS A 141 -25.56 2.20 -11.99
N SER A 142 -25.15 2.83 -13.09
CA SER A 142 -25.17 2.23 -14.42
C SER A 142 -23.91 2.55 -15.19
N LYS A 143 -23.53 1.66 -16.11
CA LYS A 143 -22.47 1.92 -17.09
C LYS A 143 -22.79 3.15 -17.95
N ALA A 144 -24.05 3.33 -18.33
CA ALA A 144 -24.47 4.47 -19.15
C ALA A 144 -24.19 5.82 -18.46
N ASP A 145 -24.43 5.92 -17.15
CA ASP A 145 -24.10 7.14 -16.39
C ASP A 145 -22.59 7.36 -16.28
N VAL A 146 -21.81 6.29 -16.09
CA VAL A 146 -20.35 6.37 -16.06
C VAL A 146 -19.83 6.88 -17.41
N ASP A 147 -20.26 6.28 -18.51
CA ASP A 147 -19.84 6.65 -19.87
C ASP A 147 -20.23 8.10 -20.21
N ALA A 148 -21.36 8.60 -19.69
CA ALA A 148 -21.85 9.94 -19.95
C ALA A 148 -21.20 11.03 -19.08
N ARG A 149 -20.66 10.68 -17.90
CA ARG A 149 -20.27 11.67 -16.86
C ARG A 149 -18.81 11.59 -16.43
N VAL A 150 -18.08 10.53 -16.78
CA VAL A 150 -16.66 10.37 -16.45
C VAL A 150 -15.84 10.49 -17.73
N THR A 151 -14.88 11.42 -17.75
CA THR A 151 -14.11 11.74 -18.95
C THR A 151 -12.63 11.66 -18.68
N LEU A 152 -11.91 10.84 -19.43
CA LEU A 152 -10.44 10.81 -19.36
C LEU A 152 -9.87 12.16 -19.84
N LEU A 153 -9.09 12.82 -18.98
CA LEU A 153 -8.42 14.08 -19.29
C LEU A 153 -7.00 13.86 -19.82
N THR A 154 -6.31 12.82 -19.35
CA THR A 154 -4.98 12.41 -19.86
C THR A 154 -5.15 11.44 -21.04
N VAL A 155 -5.59 11.95 -22.19
CA VAL A 155 -5.79 11.14 -23.40
C VAL A 155 -4.43 10.86 -24.07
N PRO A 156 -4.06 9.58 -24.32
CA PRO A 156 -2.81 9.24 -25.00
C PRO A 156 -2.65 9.94 -26.35
N GLY A 157 -1.44 10.43 -26.64
CA GLY A 157 -1.14 11.17 -27.86
C GLY A 157 -1.49 12.66 -27.79
N THR A 158 -1.99 13.17 -26.65
CA THR A 158 -2.25 14.59 -26.41
C THR A 158 -1.38 15.12 -25.26
N ASN A 159 -0.97 16.40 -25.30
CA ASN A 159 -0.32 17.09 -24.19
C ASN A 159 0.86 16.31 -23.54
N ASN A 160 1.69 15.64 -24.35
CA ASN A 160 2.81 14.78 -23.91
C ASN A 160 2.42 13.55 -23.07
N VAL A 161 1.16 13.13 -23.10
CA VAL A 161 0.70 11.88 -22.47
C VAL A 161 0.99 10.71 -23.42
N THR A 162 1.74 9.72 -22.93
CA THR A 162 2.06 8.50 -23.68
C THR A 162 1.02 7.40 -23.46
N GLN A 163 1.08 6.34 -24.29
CA GLN A 163 0.20 5.18 -24.15
C GLN A 163 0.38 4.46 -22.80
N GLU A 164 1.62 4.43 -22.30
CA GLU A 164 1.98 3.95 -20.97
C GLU A 164 2.59 5.11 -20.18
N ASP A 165 2.04 5.41 -19.00
CA ASP A 165 2.45 6.54 -18.19
C ASP A 165 2.18 6.27 -16.70
N LEU A 166 2.75 7.08 -15.82
CA LEU A 166 2.57 7.06 -14.36
C LEU A 166 1.63 8.18 -13.88
N VAL A 167 0.97 8.88 -14.80
CA VAL A 167 0.03 9.98 -14.52
C VAL A 167 -1.34 9.69 -15.14
N LEU A 168 -2.40 9.91 -14.36
CA LEU A 168 -3.79 9.73 -14.78
C LEU A 168 -4.65 10.88 -14.26
N ARG A 169 -5.54 11.42 -15.09
CA ARG A 169 -6.60 12.35 -14.67
C ARG A 169 -7.90 12.04 -15.41
N TYR A 170 -9.00 12.10 -14.68
CA TYR A 170 -10.37 11.92 -15.18
C TYR A 170 -11.34 12.88 -14.46
#